data_AF-A0A852E0C2-F1
#
_entry.id   AF-A0A852E0C2-F1
#
_cell.length_a   1.000
_cell.length_b   1.000
_cell.length_c   1.000
_cell.angle_alpha   90.00
_cell.angle_beta   90.00
_cell.angle_gamma   90.00
#
_symmetry.space_group_name_H-M   'P 1'
#
loop_
_entity.id
_entity.type
_entity.pdbx_description
1 polymer ?
#
loop_
_entity_poly.entity_id
_entity_poly.type
_entity_poly.pdbx_seq_one_letter_code
_entity_poly.pdbx_strand_id
1 'polypeptide(L)'
;EMEHLEMLFNSIHFPLLMSLTLPAQTFNVQRFTATDEQMLTNVGEKMGEMTQLTELSMSFSILTGRIPLKTPLKMLDVSNCSLNHADMAFLASTFHANHLEVLDLSGHNIPEFYPSTFFKLLSHCSSVLRSLSLKDCNIQDTHVRMLILGLSPCQKLQEFKFIGNPLSSQALKHFFTFLCELPMLKNVEFPVPRDCYPIGITCPIDDASVCRFDHQKYERIAEELNLILLQANREDVKISTPLFGSYDAAVQKTNNELGAYLIKSFKDLTSPLEKFTSSFKKMS
;
A
#
# COMPACT_ATOMS: atom_id res chain seq x y z
N GLU A 1 4.05 -7.57 21.41
CA GLU A 1 4.49 -6.39 20.64
C GLU A 1 3.65 -5.15 20.96
N MET A 2 2.32 -5.26 20.90
CA MET A 2 1.40 -4.18 21.30
C MET A 2 1.67 -3.60 22.71
N GLU A 3 1.94 -4.44 23.71
CA GLU A 3 2.32 -3.98 25.06
C GLU A 3 3.58 -3.12 25.08
N HIS A 4 4.60 -3.48 24.29
CA HIS A 4 5.83 -2.69 24.19
C HIS A 4 5.58 -1.35 23.49
N LEU A 5 4.71 -1.33 22.49
CA LEU A 5 4.29 -0.10 21.81
C LEU A 5 3.54 0.83 22.79
N GLU A 6 2.59 0.28 23.55
CA GLU A 6 1.86 1.04 24.55
C GLU A 6 2.79 1.60 25.63
N MET A 7 3.71 0.79 26.17
CA MET A 7 4.72 1.26 27.12
C MET A 7 5.59 2.38 26.53
N LEU A 8 6.01 2.25 25.26
CA LEU A 8 6.81 3.27 24.58
C LEU A 8 6.05 4.59 24.47
N PHE A 9 4.80 4.55 24.00
CA PHE A 9 3.96 5.74 23.84
C PHE A 9 3.56 6.39 25.16
N ASN A 10 3.47 5.60 26.24
CA ASN A 10 3.24 6.13 27.59
C ASN A 10 4.50 6.74 28.22
N SER A 11 5.68 6.26 27.84
CA SER A 11 6.95 6.72 28.43
C SER A 11 7.55 7.92 27.71
N ILE A 12 7.24 8.10 26.42
CA ILE A 12 7.88 9.08 25.55
C ILE A 12 6.84 9.79 24.70
N HIS A 13 6.86 11.14 24.73
CA HIS A 13 6.05 11.96 23.85
C HIS A 13 6.77 12.25 22.53
N PHE A 14 6.05 12.11 21.42
CA PHE A 14 6.57 12.30 20.07
C PHE A 14 5.85 13.44 19.32
N PRO A 15 5.93 14.70 19.80
CA PRO A 15 5.14 15.80 19.25
C PRO A 15 5.53 16.21 17.82
N LEU A 16 6.75 15.88 17.39
CA LEU A 16 7.30 16.22 16.07
C LEU A 16 7.37 15.02 15.11
N LEU A 17 6.84 13.85 15.51
CA LEU A 17 6.90 12.65 14.69
C LEU A 17 5.95 12.79 13.51
N MET A 18 6.51 12.75 12.30
CA MET A 18 5.76 12.90 11.05
C MET A 18 5.45 11.56 10.38
N SER A 19 6.27 10.55 10.64
CA SER A 19 6.18 9.23 10.01
C SER A 19 6.37 8.13 11.04
N LEU A 20 5.46 7.15 11.03
CA LEU A 20 5.48 5.99 11.90
C LEU A 20 5.28 4.72 11.08
N THR A 21 6.26 3.83 11.11
CA THR A 21 6.13 2.48 10.55
C THR A 21 6.13 1.50 11.70
N LEU A 22 5.00 0.82 11.90
CA LEU A 22 4.88 -0.23 12.89
C LEU A 22 5.36 -1.56 12.30
N PRO A 23 6.03 -2.40 13.09
CA PRO A 23 6.35 -3.77 12.69
C PRO A 23 5.12 -4.56 12.22
N ALA A 24 5.34 -5.53 11.34
CA ALA A 24 4.27 -6.45 10.94
C ALA A 24 3.66 -7.15 12.16
N GLN A 25 2.34 -7.34 12.18
CA GLN A 25 1.60 -7.98 13.28
C GLN A 25 1.64 -7.21 14.62
N THR A 26 2.01 -5.93 14.62
CA THR A 26 2.00 -5.09 15.83
C THR A 26 0.65 -5.12 16.54
N PHE A 27 -0.44 -5.04 15.77
CA PHE A 27 -1.78 -5.33 16.28
C PHE A 27 -2.21 -6.73 15.87
N ASN A 28 -2.62 -7.55 16.84
CA ASN A 28 -3.22 -8.85 16.61
C ASN A 28 -4.48 -9.00 17.45
N VAL A 29 -5.59 -8.46 16.94
CA VAL A 29 -6.85 -8.35 17.67
C VAL A 29 -7.73 -9.60 17.47
N GLN A 30 -7.20 -10.70 16.92
CA GLN A 30 -7.99 -11.93 16.68
C GLN A 30 -8.63 -12.51 17.95
N ARG A 31 -8.00 -12.30 19.11
CA ARG A 31 -8.48 -12.81 20.41
C ARG A 31 -9.55 -11.93 21.05
N PHE A 32 -9.73 -10.68 20.60
CA PHE A 32 -10.73 -9.72 21.08
C PHE A 32 -10.94 -9.75 22.60
N THR A 33 -9.86 -9.77 23.38
CA THR A 33 -10.00 -9.64 24.83
C THR A 33 -10.31 -8.19 25.18
N ALA A 34 -11.00 -7.96 26.29
CA ALA A 34 -11.25 -6.59 26.78
C ALA A 34 -9.94 -5.82 27.02
N THR A 35 -8.85 -6.53 27.33
CA THR A 35 -7.51 -5.96 27.47
C THR A 35 -6.94 -5.48 26.13
N ASP A 36 -7.07 -6.27 25.06
CA ASP A 36 -6.62 -5.88 23.71
C ASP A 36 -7.36 -4.61 23.23
N GLU A 37 -8.66 -4.53 23.51
CA GLU A 37 -9.48 -3.37 23.17
C GLU A 37 -9.03 -2.10 23.91
N GLN A 38 -8.73 -2.23 25.20
CA GLN A 38 -8.24 -1.11 26.00
C GLN A 38 -6.87 -0.64 25.51
N MET A 39 -5.94 -1.56 25.23
CA MET A 39 -4.62 -1.21 24.70
C MET A 39 -4.71 -0.52 23.33
N LEU A 40 -5.61 -0.96 22.45
CA LEU A 40 -5.82 -0.36 21.13
C LEU A 40 -6.33 1.07 21.26
N THR A 41 -7.28 1.26 22.17
CA THR A 41 -7.82 2.58 22.52
C THR A 41 -6.72 3.48 23.03
N ASN A 42 -5.92 3.01 23.99
CA ASN A 42 -4.82 3.78 24.58
C ASN A 42 -3.77 4.16 23.52
N VAL A 43 -3.36 3.22 22.67
CA VAL A 43 -2.42 3.47 21.58
C VAL A 43 -2.99 4.51 20.61
N GLY A 44 -4.27 4.41 20.24
CA GLY A 44 -4.92 5.39 19.37
C GLY A 44 -5.14 6.76 20.00
N GLU A 45 -5.32 6.83 21.31
CA GLU A 45 -5.28 8.10 22.03
C GLU A 45 -3.91 8.75 21.94
N LYS A 46 -2.84 7.98 22.19
CA LYS A 46 -1.46 8.47 22.12
C LYS A 46 -1.05 8.87 20.71
N MET A 47 -1.42 8.09 19.70
CA MET A 47 -1.20 8.47 18.30
C MET A 47 -1.99 9.73 17.93
N GLY A 48 -3.17 9.93 18.52
CA GLY A 48 -3.95 11.16 18.36
C GLY A 48 -3.31 12.41 18.98
N GLU A 49 -2.45 12.26 19.99
CA GLU A 49 -1.63 13.36 20.53
C GLU A 49 -0.50 13.76 19.56
N MET A 50 -0.13 12.91 18.59
CA MET A 50 0.92 13.17 17.61
C MET A 50 0.41 14.05 16.46
N THR A 51 0.21 15.34 16.74
CA THR A 51 -0.41 16.31 15.80
C THR A 51 0.33 16.50 14.47
N GLN A 52 1.62 16.14 14.40
CA GLN A 52 2.44 16.24 13.19
C GLN A 52 2.47 14.94 12.37
N LEU A 53 1.85 13.86 12.84
CA LEU A 53 1.87 12.57 12.16
C LEU A 53 1.07 12.66 10.86
N THR A 54 1.76 12.47 9.74
CA THR A 54 1.18 12.49 8.40
C THR A 54 1.37 11.18 7.65
N GLU A 55 2.24 10.30 8.11
CA GLU A 55 2.52 9.03 7.47
C GLU A 55 2.42 7.89 8.48
N LEU A 56 1.64 6.87 8.15
CA LEU A 56 1.48 5.71 9.00
C LEU A 56 1.46 4.44 8.17
N SER A 57 2.30 3.48 8.55
CA SER A 57 2.26 2.11 8.06
C SER A 57 2.00 1.16 9.22
N MET A 58 0.96 0.34 9.08
CA MET A 58 0.57 -0.69 10.05
C MET A 58 0.38 -2.05 9.37
N SER A 59 1.04 -2.26 8.23
CA SER A 59 0.89 -3.43 7.36
C SER A 59 0.90 -4.74 8.16
N PHE A 60 0.06 -5.70 7.76
CA PHE A 60 -0.08 -7.01 8.39
C PHE A 60 -0.58 -6.97 9.86
N SER A 61 -1.15 -5.86 10.31
CA SER A 61 -1.76 -5.75 11.65
C SER A 61 -3.27 -5.95 11.60
N ILE A 62 -3.84 -6.79 12.46
CA ILE A 62 -5.27 -7.12 12.42
C ILE A 62 -6.05 -6.06 13.20
N LEU A 63 -6.78 -5.17 12.50
CA LEU A 63 -7.41 -3.97 13.09
C LEU A 63 -8.89 -4.14 13.45
N THR A 64 -9.66 -4.90 12.65
CA THR A 64 -11.03 -5.36 12.97
C THR A 64 -12.02 -4.31 13.50
N GLY A 65 -12.04 -3.11 12.94
CA GLY A 65 -13.08 -2.09 13.18
C GLY A 65 -12.61 -0.87 13.97
N ARG A 66 -11.32 -0.80 14.35
CA ARG A 66 -10.78 0.28 15.17
C ARG A 66 -9.41 0.72 14.67
N ILE A 67 -9.41 1.44 13.56
CA ILE A 67 -8.22 2.15 13.11
C ILE A 67 -7.90 3.28 14.12
N PRO A 68 -6.74 3.25 14.80
CA PRO A 68 -6.38 4.20 15.85
C PRO A 68 -5.92 5.57 15.30
N LEU A 69 -6.67 6.14 14.35
CA LEU A 69 -6.34 7.41 13.69
C LEU A 69 -7.21 8.55 14.22
N LYS A 70 -6.57 9.64 14.67
CA LYS A 70 -7.27 10.90 14.99
C LYS A 70 -6.78 12.09 14.18
N THR A 71 -5.66 11.95 13.49
CA THR A 71 -5.11 12.98 12.59
C THR A 71 -5.35 12.60 11.13
N PRO A 72 -5.56 13.59 10.25
CA PRO A 72 -5.59 13.34 8.82
C PRO A 72 -4.18 12.99 8.32
N LEU A 73 -4.05 11.85 7.65
CA LEU A 73 -2.79 11.37 7.11
C LEU A 73 -2.66 11.68 5.62
N LYS A 74 -1.42 11.83 5.16
CA LYS A 74 -1.03 11.90 3.76
C LYS A 74 -0.64 10.56 3.19
N MET A 75 0.04 9.72 3.98
CA MET A 75 0.37 8.36 3.60
C MET A 75 -0.25 7.39 4.61
N LEU A 76 -0.97 6.41 4.09
CA LEU A 76 -1.53 5.34 4.88
C LEU A 76 -1.31 3.99 4.21
N ASP A 77 -0.59 3.12 4.91
CA ASP A 77 -0.45 1.71 4.56
C ASP A 77 -1.15 0.86 5.61
N VAL A 78 -2.27 0.28 5.20
CA VAL A 78 -3.07 -0.67 5.97
C VAL A 78 -3.20 -1.99 5.21
N SER A 79 -2.18 -2.33 4.42
CA SER A 79 -2.14 -3.58 3.67
C SER A 79 -2.21 -4.81 4.60
N ASN A 80 -2.91 -5.85 4.18
CA ASN A 80 -3.09 -7.11 4.92
C ASN A 80 -3.59 -6.92 6.37
N CYS A 81 -4.37 -5.87 6.63
CA CYS A 81 -4.83 -5.54 7.99
C CYS A 81 -6.17 -6.17 8.39
N SER A 82 -6.72 -7.05 7.54
CA SER A 82 -8.05 -7.67 7.76
C SER A 82 -9.14 -6.63 8.02
N LEU A 83 -9.13 -5.54 7.25
CA LEU A 83 -10.09 -4.45 7.39
C LEU A 83 -11.52 -4.96 7.23
N ASN A 84 -12.42 -4.53 8.12
CA ASN A 84 -13.85 -4.82 8.00
C ASN A 84 -14.63 -3.62 7.41
N HIS A 85 -15.96 -3.74 7.35
CA HIS A 85 -16.82 -2.67 6.83
C HIS A 85 -16.72 -1.36 7.61
N ALA A 86 -16.55 -1.44 8.95
CA ALA A 86 -16.42 -0.26 9.80
C ALA A 86 -15.08 0.45 9.55
N ASP A 87 -13.99 -0.31 9.42
CA ASP A 87 -12.67 0.22 9.06
C ASP A 87 -12.71 0.93 7.71
N MET A 88 -13.24 0.27 6.68
CA MET A 88 -13.33 0.86 5.34
C MET A 88 -14.21 2.11 5.34
N ALA A 89 -15.33 2.10 6.08
CA ALA A 89 -16.20 3.26 6.19
C ALA A 89 -15.52 4.43 6.92
N PHE A 90 -14.71 4.13 7.94
CA PHE A 90 -13.90 5.10 8.66
C PHE A 90 -12.84 5.73 7.73
N LEU A 91 -12.13 4.93 6.94
CA LEU A 91 -11.18 5.43 5.93
C LEU A 91 -11.87 6.30 4.88
N ALA A 92 -13.06 5.90 4.42
CA ALA A 92 -13.87 6.65 3.46
C ALA A 92 -14.56 7.89 4.06
N SER A 93 -14.34 8.20 5.33
CA SER A 93 -14.82 9.45 5.91
C SER A 93 -14.01 10.63 5.36
N THR A 94 -14.71 11.72 5.04
CA THR A 94 -14.14 12.90 4.38
C THR A 94 -12.99 13.53 5.16
N PHE A 95 -13.00 13.42 6.49
CA PHE A 95 -11.96 13.96 7.37
C PHE A 95 -10.58 13.34 7.08
N HIS A 96 -10.51 12.02 6.92
CA HIS A 96 -9.27 11.32 6.60
C HIS A 96 -9.01 11.32 5.09
N ALA A 97 -10.01 10.98 4.28
CA ALA A 97 -9.84 10.71 2.86
C ALA A 97 -9.32 11.90 2.04
N ASN A 98 -9.72 13.13 2.35
CA ASN A 98 -9.34 14.32 1.57
C ASN A 98 -7.84 14.68 1.67
N HIS A 99 -7.08 14.03 2.55
CA HIS A 99 -5.67 14.28 2.77
C HIS A 99 -4.76 13.17 2.23
N LEU A 100 -5.32 12.01 1.87
CA LEU A 100 -4.57 10.83 1.47
C LEU A 100 -3.96 10.99 0.07
N GLU A 101 -2.65 11.24 0.04
CA GLU A 101 -1.82 11.29 -1.17
C GLU A 101 -1.30 9.90 -1.55
N VAL A 102 -1.04 9.03 -0.57
CA VAL A 102 -0.53 7.67 -0.76
C VAL A 102 -1.37 6.70 0.04
N LEU A 103 -1.91 5.67 -0.62
CA LEU A 103 -2.80 4.68 0.00
C LEU A 103 -2.44 3.26 -0.43
N ASP A 104 -2.20 2.39 0.54
CA ASP A 104 -2.06 0.95 0.31
C ASP A 104 -3.22 0.18 0.98
N LEU A 105 -4.04 -0.49 0.17
CA LEU A 105 -5.14 -1.36 0.58
C LEU A 105 -4.90 -2.82 0.14
N SER A 106 -3.66 -3.19 -0.16
CA SER A 106 -3.30 -4.53 -0.63
C SER A 106 -3.75 -5.63 0.34
N GLY A 107 -4.07 -6.82 -0.18
CA GLY A 107 -4.49 -7.99 0.60
C GLY A 107 -5.97 -7.98 1.02
N HIS A 108 -6.78 -7.05 0.52
CA HIS A 108 -8.22 -7.01 0.78
C HIS A 108 -9.01 -7.27 -0.50
N ASN A 109 -10.03 -8.15 -0.45
CA ASN A 109 -10.93 -8.41 -1.57
C ASN A 109 -11.97 -7.26 -1.72
N ILE A 110 -11.46 -6.08 -2.09
CA ILE A 110 -12.20 -4.81 -2.18
C ILE A 110 -13.38 -4.89 -3.14
N PRO A 111 -13.25 -5.47 -4.36
CA PRO A 111 -14.37 -5.48 -5.30
C PRO A 111 -15.57 -6.29 -4.78
N GLU A 112 -15.32 -7.36 -4.03
CA GLU A 112 -16.37 -8.23 -3.50
C GLU A 112 -17.03 -7.63 -2.25
N PHE A 113 -16.23 -7.17 -1.29
CA PHE A 113 -16.74 -6.79 0.02
C PHE A 113 -17.03 -5.31 0.19
N TYR A 114 -16.29 -4.43 -0.50
CA TYR A 114 -16.31 -2.98 -0.22
C TYR A 114 -16.50 -2.08 -1.45
N PRO A 115 -17.25 -2.44 -2.51
CA PRO A 115 -17.29 -1.66 -3.75
C PRO A 115 -17.79 -0.22 -3.53
N SER A 116 -18.91 -0.05 -2.82
CA SER A 116 -19.50 1.28 -2.57
C SER A 116 -18.59 2.18 -1.72
N THR A 117 -17.96 1.60 -0.71
CA THR A 117 -17.05 2.33 0.19
C THR A 117 -15.76 2.71 -0.51
N PHE A 118 -15.26 1.84 -1.40
CA PHE A 118 -14.12 2.11 -2.25
C PHE A 118 -14.37 3.28 -3.20
N PHE A 119 -15.52 3.32 -3.88
CA PHE A 119 -15.90 4.48 -4.70
C PHE A 119 -15.97 5.77 -3.90
N LYS A 120 -16.56 5.73 -2.70
CA LYS A 120 -16.64 6.88 -1.82
C LYS A 120 -15.25 7.38 -1.39
N LEU A 121 -14.37 6.45 -1.01
CA LEU A 121 -12.98 6.75 -0.63
C LEU A 121 -12.23 7.43 -1.78
N LEU A 122 -12.25 6.83 -2.98
CA LEU A 122 -11.59 7.39 -4.16
C LEU A 122 -12.17 8.74 -4.57
N SER A 123 -13.50 8.93 -4.48
CA SER A 123 -14.14 10.22 -4.75
C SER A 123 -13.59 11.32 -3.83
N HIS A 124 -13.44 11.03 -2.54
CA HIS A 124 -12.92 12.00 -1.56
C HIS A 124 -11.42 12.28 -1.73
N CYS A 125 -10.58 11.27 -1.98
CA CYS A 125 -9.15 11.48 -2.17
C CYS A 125 -8.75 11.85 -3.61
N SER A 126 -9.67 11.82 -4.58
CA SER A 126 -9.40 12.02 -6.02
C SER A 126 -8.55 13.26 -6.37
N SER A 127 -8.75 14.35 -5.62
CA SER A 127 -8.05 15.62 -5.85
C SER A 127 -6.62 15.68 -5.29
N VAL A 128 -6.21 14.69 -4.49
CA VAL A 128 -4.90 14.64 -3.81
C VAL A 128 -4.15 13.33 -4.02
N LEU A 129 -4.83 12.23 -4.35
CA LEU A 129 -4.26 10.90 -4.47
C LEU A 129 -3.20 10.85 -5.58
N ARG A 130 -1.98 10.42 -5.21
CA ARG A 130 -0.81 10.27 -6.08
C ARG A 130 -0.36 8.83 -6.23
N SER A 131 -0.52 8.00 -5.21
CA SER A 131 -0.12 6.59 -5.26
C SER A 131 -1.19 5.70 -4.65
N LEU A 132 -1.59 4.66 -5.39
CA LEU A 132 -2.56 3.68 -4.95
C LEU A 132 -2.02 2.26 -5.17
N SER A 133 -2.06 1.45 -4.12
CA SER A 133 -1.64 0.05 -4.15
C SER A 133 -2.81 -0.86 -3.75
N LEU A 134 -3.17 -1.75 -4.67
CA LEU A 134 -4.25 -2.74 -4.59
C LEU A 134 -3.69 -4.13 -4.94
N LYS A 135 -2.56 -4.51 -4.33
CA LYS A 135 -1.95 -5.82 -4.59
C LYS A 135 -2.74 -6.93 -3.92
N ASP A 136 -2.83 -8.10 -4.54
CA ASP A 136 -3.51 -9.28 -3.98
C ASP A 136 -4.96 -8.99 -3.52
N CYS A 137 -5.67 -8.15 -4.27
CA CYS A 137 -7.03 -7.71 -3.97
C CYS A 137 -8.12 -8.55 -4.66
N ASN A 138 -7.77 -9.69 -5.25
CA ASN A 138 -8.67 -10.56 -6.01
C ASN A 138 -9.46 -9.82 -7.12
N ILE A 139 -8.84 -8.83 -7.75
CA ILE A 139 -9.42 -8.09 -8.88
C ILE A 139 -9.42 -9.00 -10.11
N GLN A 140 -10.60 -9.26 -10.64
CA GLN A 140 -10.85 -10.10 -11.81
C GLN A 140 -11.32 -9.25 -13.00
N ASP A 141 -11.41 -9.86 -14.18
CA ASP A 141 -11.87 -9.21 -15.41
C ASP A 141 -13.21 -8.48 -15.24
N THR A 142 -14.14 -9.07 -14.48
CA THR A 142 -15.45 -8.48 -14.16
C THR A 142 -15.37 -7.16 -13.39
N HIS A 143 -14.26 -6.92 -12.68
CA HIS A 143 -14.04 -5.75 -11.84
C HIS A 143 -13.32 -4.59 -12.56
N VAL A 144 -12.83 -4.79 -13.79
CA VAL A 144 -12.11 -3.74 -14.54
C VAL A 144 -12.96 -2.48 -14.70
N ARG A 145 -14.25 -2.63 -15.04
CA ARG A 145 -15.16 -1.48 -15.17
C ARG A 145 -15.32 -0.71 -13.85
N MET A 146 -15.35 -1.42 -12.73
CA MET A 146 -15.43 -0.83 -11.39
C MET A 146 -14.19 0.03 -11.12
N LEU A 147 -12.99 -0.50 -11.42
CA LEU A 147 -11.74 0.25 -11.27
C LEU A 147 -11.68 1.49 -12.17
N ILE A 148 -12.05 1.35 -13.45
CA ILE A 148 -12.09 2.48 -14.39
C ILE A 148 -12.96 3.61 -13.85
N LEU A 149 -14.17 3.29 -13.40
CA LEU A 149 -15.09 4.28 -12.84
C LEU A 149 -14.55 4.93 -11.56
N GLY A 150 -13.88 4.15 -10.70
CA GLY A 150 -13.34 4.64 -9.43
C GLY A 150 -12.11 5.53 -9.62
N LEU A 151 -11.26 5.19 -10.58
CA LEU A 151 -10.00 5.89 -10.84
C LEU A 151 -10.16 7.09 -11.79
N SER A 152 -11.24 7.15 -12.58
CA SER A 152 -11.48 8.24 -13.53
C SER A 152 -11.38 9.66 -12.90
N PRO A 153 -11.86 9.91 -11.67
CA PRO A 153 -11.68 11.21 -11.01
C PRO A 153 -10.26 11.49 -10.51
N CYS A 154 -9.40 10.48 -10.38
CA CYS A 154 -8.08 10.56 -9.75
C CYS A 154 -7.01 11.14 -10.69
N GLN A 155 -7.19 12.39 -11.12
CA GLN A 155 -6.36 13.03 -12.15
C GLN A 155 -4.91 13.31 -11.72
N LYS A 156 -4.62 13.25 -10.41
CA LYS A 156 -3.26 13.41 -9.85
C LYS A 156 -2.53 12.09 -9.61
N LEU A 157 -3.16 10.95 -9.94
CA LEU A 157 -2.56 9.63 -9.72
C LEU A 157 -1.29 9.49 -10.58
N GLN A 158 -0.17 9.21 -9.92
CA GLN A 158 1.16 9.05 -10.50
C GLN A 158 1.60 7.58 -10.48
N GLU A 159 1.20 6.84 -9.45
CA GLU A 159 1.57 5.44 -9.29
C GLU A 159 0.34 4.59 -9.03
N PHE A 160 0.26 3.47 -9.74
CA PHE A 160 -0.78 2.49 -9.53
C PHE A 160 -0.22 1.07 -9.53
N LYS A 161 -0.46 0.34 -8.45
CA LYS A 161 0.11 -0.99 -8.23
C LYS A 161 -1.02 -1.97 -7.97
N PHE A 162 -1.10 -3.04 -8.75
CA PHE A 162 -2.17 -4.04 -8.63
C PHE A 162 -1.66 -5.44 -8.98
N ILE A 163 -0.43 -5.76 -8.57
CA ILE A 163 0.16 -7.10 -8.69
C ILE A 163 -0.69 -8.13 -7.92
N GLY A 164 -0.58 -9.41 -8.27
CA GLY A 164 -1.26 -10.49 -7.56
C GLY A 164 -2.76 -10.60 -7.85
N ASN A 165 -3.28 -9.77 -8.76
CA ASN A 165 -4.67 -9.81 -9.16
C ASN A 165 -4.89 -10.73 -10.39
N PRO A 166 -5.92 -11.59 -10.39
CA PRO A 166 -6.18 -12.57 -11.43
C PRO A 166 -6.83 -11.99 -12.71
N LEU A 167 -6.17 -11.01 -13.34
CA LEU A 167 -6.62 -10.41 -14.60
C LEU A 167 -6.11 -11.18 -15.81
N SER A 168 -6.96 -11.37 -16.82
CA SER A 168 -6.52 -11.88 -18.13
C SER A 168 -5.77 -10.81 -18.93
N SER A 169 -5.02 -11.25 -19.94
CA SER A 169 -4.39 -10.35 -20.92
C SER A 169 -5.39 -9.41 -21.59
N GLN A 170 -6.61 -9.89 -21.90
CA GLN A 170 -7.66 -9.08 -22.51
C GLN A 170 -8.15 -7.97 -21.57
N ALA A 171 -8.35 -8.31 -20.29
CA ALA A 171 -8.74 -7.34 -19.27
C ALA A 171 -7.66 -6.29 -19.02
N LEU A 172 -6.39 -6.71 -18.99
CA LEU A 172 -5.24 -5.80 -18.87
C LEU A 172 -5.16 -4.83 -20.05
N LYS A 173 -5.30 -5.31 -21.30
CA LYS A 173 -5.31 -4.45 -22.49
C LYS A 173 -6.39 -3.37 -22.39
N HIS A 174 -7.62 -3.78 -22.03
CA HIS A 174 -8.73 -2.85 -21.86
C HIS A 174 -8.45 -1.82 -20.76
N PHE A 175 -7.87 -2.27 -19.65
CA PHE A 175 -7.56 -1.38 -18.54
C PHE A 175 -6.41 -0.42 -18.86
N PHE A 176 -5.38 -0.87 -19.58
CA PHE A 176 -4.27 -0.03 -20.03
C PHE A 176 -4.73 1.08 -20.99
N THR A 177 -5.73 0.83 -21.84
CA THR A 177 -6.35 1.88 -22.65
C THR A 177 -6.89 3.01 -21.77
N PHE A 178 -7.55 2.68 -20.65
CA PHE A 178 -7.98 3.68 -19.69
C PHE A 178 -6.82 4.33 -18.91
N LEU A 179 -5.80 3.58 -18.50
CA LEU A 179 -4.65 4.14 -17.78
C LEU A 179 -3.93 5.23 -18.61
N CYS A 180 -3.98 5.14 -19.94
CA CYS A 180 -3.48 6.19 -20.83
C CYS A 180 -4.22 7.53 -20.68
N GLU A 181 -5.45 7.54 -20.20
CA GLU A 181 -6.27 8.73 -19.98
C GLU A 181 -5.90 9.48 -18.68
N LEU A 182 -5.16 8.84 -17.77
CA LEU A 182 -4.71 9.46 -16.52
C LEU A 182 -3.48 10.34 -16.75
N PRO A 183 -3.59 11.68 -16.69
CA PRO A 183 -2.58 12.59 -17.24
C PRO A 183 -1.28 12.62 -16.43
N MET A 184 -1.33 12.32 -15.14
CA MET A 184 -0.18 12.34 -14.26
C MET A 184 0.45 10.97 -14.02
N LEU A 185 -0.11 9.90 -14.58
CA LEU A 185 0.38 8.54 -14.34
C LEU A 185 1.82 8.38 -14.87
N LYS A 186 2.69 7.78 -14.06
CA LYS A 186 4.12 7.56 -14.38
C LYS A 186 4.56 6.14 -14.13
N ASN A 187 4.02 5.46 -13.12
CA ASN A 187 4.44 4.12 -12.75
C ASN A 187 3.24 3.19 -12.64
N VAL A 188 3.29 2.04 -13.32
CA VAL A 188 2.29 0.98 -13.22
C VAL A 188 2.96 -0.34 -12.88
N GLU A 189 2.59 -0.92 -11.75
CA GLU A 189 2.94 -2.28 -11.40
C GLU A 189 1.73 -3.20 -11.64
N PHE A 190 1.81 -4.08 -12.63
CA PHE A 190 0.70 -4.92 -13.07
C PHE A 190 1.01 -6.42 -12.88
N PRO A 191 0.00 -7.28 -12.71
CA PRO A 191 0.21 -8.71 -12.47
C PRO A 191 0.62 -9.43 -13.77
N VAL A 192 1.30 -10.56 -13.62
CA VAL A 192 1.40 -11.52 -14.73
C VAL A 192 -0.03 -11.93 -15.13
N PRO A 193 -0.43 -11.77 -16.40
CA PRO A 193 -1.75 -12.12 -16.86
C PRO A 193 -2.09 -13.58 -16.52
N ARG A 194 -3.29 -13.83 -15.99
CA ARG A 194 -3.74 -15.16 -15.55
C ARG A 194 -3.62 -16.22 -16.66
N ASP A 195 -3.82 -15.81 -17.90
CA ASP A 195 -3.71 -16.69 -19.06
C ASP A 195 -2.27 -17.10 -19.41
N CYS A 196 -1.25 -16.53 -18.78
CA CYS A 196 0.14 -17.02 -18.85
C CYS A 196 0.36 -18.24 -17.96
N TYR A 197 -0.53 -18.51 -17.00
CA TYR A 197 -0.42 -19.65 -16.10
C TYR A 197 -1.14 -20.89 -16.64
N PRO A 198 -0.67 -22.10 -16.30
CA PRO A 198 -1.36 -23.35 -16.62
C PRO A 198 -2.80 -23.39 -16.06
N ILE A 199 -3.67 -24.11 -16.76
CA ILE A 199 -5.04 -24.38 -16.32
C ILE A 199 -4.98 -25.19 -15.01
N GLY A 200 -5.59 -24.67 -13.95
CA GLY A 200 -5.65 -25.33 -12.63
C GLY A 200 -4.94 -24.59 -11.50
N ILE A 201 -4.16 -23.54 -11.79
CA ILE A 201 -3.65 -22.64 -10.74
C ILE A 201 -4.82 -21.81 -10.19
N THR A 202 -5.10 -21.99 -8.90
CA THR A 202 -6.06 -21.20 -8.14
C THR A 202 -5.36 -19.99 -7.54
N CYS A 203 -6.01 -18.82 -7.58
CA CYS A 203 -5.50 -17.63 -6.91
C CYS A 203 -5.97 -17.60 -5.44
N PRO A 204 -5.15 -17.11 -4.49
CA PRO A 204 -3.81 -16.54 -4.68
C PRO A 204 -2.75 -17.59 -5.08
N ILE A 205 -1.79 -17.18 -5.94
CA ILE A 205 -0.72 -18.05 -6.44
C ILE A 205 0.35 -18.17 -5.37
N ASP A 206 0.76 -19.39 -5.01
CA ASP A 206 1.85 -19.59 -4.05
C ASP A 206 3.22 -19.15 -4.61
N ASP A 207 4.13 -18.74 -3.72
CA ASP A 207 5.47 -18.26 -4.09
C ASP A 207 6.24 -19.24 -5.00
N ALA A 208 6.01 -20.55 -4.84
CA ALA A 208 6.66 -21.59 -5.62
C ALA A 208 6.13 -21.67 -7.07
N SER A 209 4.94 -21.16 -7.31
CA SER A 209 4.21 -21.19 -8.58
C SER A 209 4.16 -19.83 -9.28
N VAL A 210 4.49 -18.73 -8.59
CA VAL A 210 4.57 -17.37 -9.18
C VAL A 210 5.52 -17.31 -10.38
N CYS A 211 6.58 -18.12 -10.41
CA CYS A 211 7.50 -18.19 -11.55
C CYS A 211 7.10 -19.21 -12.64
N ARG A 212 6.01 -19.96 -12.46
CA ARG A 212 5.60 -21.07 -13.35
C ARG A 212 4.62 -20.64 -14.43
N PHE A 213 4.85 -19.46 -15.03
CA PHE A 213 4.07 -18.98 -16.18
C PHE A 213 4.85 -19.14 -17.48
N ASP A 214 4.13 -19.11 -18.59
CA ASP A 214 4.70 -19.05 -19.94
C ASP A 214 5.33 -17.67 -20.18
N HIS A 215 6.66 -17.62 -20.08
CA HIS A 215 7.43 -16.39 -20.21
C HIS A 215 7.34 -15.80 -21.61
N GLN A 216 7.32 -16.64 -22.66
CA GLN A 216 7.19 -16.15 -24.03
C GLN A 216 5.82 -15.54 -24.27
N LYS A 217 4.76 -16.15 -23.71
CA LYS A 217 3.42 -15.57 -23.77
C LYS A 217 3.35 -14.25 -22.99
N TYR A 218 3.94 -14.20 -21.82
CA TYR A 218 4.03 -12.97 -21.03
C TYR A 218 4.77 -11.86 -21.79
N GLU A 219 5.95 -12.14 -22.37
CA GLU A 219 6.73 -11.15 -23.14
C GLU A 219 5.90 -10.55 -24.28
N ARG A 220 5.20 -11.39 -25.06
CA ARG A 220 4.29 -10.91 -26.12
C ARG A 220 3.19 -10.00 -25.58
N ILE A 221 2.58 -10.35 -24.44
CA ILE A 221 1.54 -9.51 -23.83
C ILE A 221 2.14 -8.20 -23.31
N ALA A 222 3.32 -8.25 -22.67
CA ALA A 222 4.00 -7.05 -22.19
C ALA A 222 4.38 -6.11 -23.36
N GLU A 223 4.82 -6.65 -24.49
CA GLU A 223 5.04 -5.88 -25.73
C GLU A 223 3.74 -5.22 -26.21
N GLU A 224 2.63 -5.96 -26.25
CA GLU A 224 1.32 -5.40 -26.63
C GLU A 224 0.85 -4.29 -25.68
N LEU A 225 1.07 -4.41 -24.37
CA LEU A 225 0.76 -3.36 -23.40
C LEU A 225 1.63 -2.11 -23.60
N ASN A 226 2.93 -2.29 -23.90
CA ASN A 226 3.81 -1.18 -24.27
C ASN A 226 3.36 -0.51 -25.58
N LEU A 227 2.90 -1.29 -26.57
CA LEU A 227 2.37 -0.73 -27.82
C LEU A 227 1.11 0.11 -27.58
N ILE A 228 0.22 -0.28 -26.65
CA ILE A 228 -0.94 0.54 -26.27
C ILE A 228 -0.49 1.90 -25.72
N LEU A 229 0.52 1.91 -24.83
CA LEU A 229 1.08 3.16 -24.28
C LEU A 229 1.72 4.02 -25.38
N LEU A 230 2.51 3.40 -26.26
CA LEU A 230 3.16 4.07 -27.39
C LEU A 230 2.13 4.73 -28.32
N GLN A 231 1.07 4.01 -28.70
CA GLN A 231 -0.02 4.53 -29.54
C GLN A 231 -0.76 5.69 -28.90
N ALA A 232 -0.82 5.74 -27.56
CA ALA A 232 -1.41 6.84 -26.81
C ALA A 232 -0.43 8.00 -26.52
N ASN A 233 0.81 7.96 -27.02
CA ASN A 233 1.91 8.88 -26.69
C ASN A 233 2.23 8.94 -25.19
N ARG A 234 2.16 7.79 -24.51
CA ARG A 234 2.40 7.62 -23.07
C ARG A 234 3.68 6.86 -22.76
N GLU A 235 4.74 7.14 -23.53
CA GLU A 235 6.10 6.60 -23.29
C GLU A 235 6.70 7.06 -21.94
N ASP A 236 6.08 8.08 -21.32
CA ASP A 236 6.42 8.56 -19.99
C ASP A 236 5.96 7.62 -18.86
N VAL A 237 5.09 6.64 -19.16
CA VAL A 237 4.59 5.65 -18.22
C VAL A 237 5.50 4.42 -18.21
N LYS A 238 6.14 4.17 -17.07
CA LYS A 238 6.94 2.97 -16.82
C LYS A 238 6.03 1.86 -16.29
N ILE A 239 6.09 0.71 -16.95
CA ILE A 239 5.35 -0.48 -16.53
C ILE A 239 6.30 -1.58 -16.09
N SER A 240 5.90 -2.32 -15.06
CA SER A 240 6.70 -3.42 -14.53
C SER A 240 5.81 -4.49 -13.89
N THR A 241 6.35 -5.71 -13.82
CA THR A 241 5.74 -6.85 -13.13
C THR A 241 6.77 -7.46 -12.20
N PRO A 242 7.05 -6.83 -11.04
CA PRO A 242 7.99 -7.39 -10.09
C PRO A 242 7.37 -8.67 -9.50
N LEU A 243 7.93 -9.82 -9.89
CA LEU A 243 7.47 -11.15 -9.46
C LEU A 243 7.69 -11.39 -7.97
N PHE A 244 8.69 -10.71 -7.40
CA PHE A 244 8.99 -10.71 -5.98
C PHE A 244 8.95 -9.26 -5.50
N GLY A 245 8.11 -8.97 -4.50
CA GLY A 245 8.01 -7.62 -3.92
C GLY A 245 9.39 -7.08 -3.55
N SER A 246 9.74 -5.90 -4.09
CA SER A 246 11.00 -5.17 -3.84
C SER A 246 12.29 -6.00 -3.78
N TYR A 247 12.37 -7.12 -4.48
CA TYR A 247 13.63 -7.85 -4.72
C TYR A 247 13.66 -8.31 -6.17
N ASP A 248 13.46 -7.35 -7.07
CA ASP A 248 13.79 -7.54 -8.47
C ASP A 248 15.30 -7.33 -8.65
N ALA A 249 16.03 -8.41 -8.93
CA ALA A 249 17.45 -8.37 -9.22
C ALA A 249 17.77 -7.50 -10.46
N ALA A 250 16.77 -7.14 -11.29
CA ALA A 250 16.93 -6.22 -12.41
C ALA A 250 16.97 -4.73 -12.02
N VAL A 251 16.68 -4.37 -10.76
CA VAL A 251 16.67 -2.97 -10.25
C VAL A 251 18.01 -2.59 -9.56
N GLN A 252 19.12 -3.23 -9.92
CA GLN A 252 20.46 -2.86 -9.40
C GLN A 252 20.96 -1.46 -9.83
N LYS A 253 20.25 -0.71 -10.68
CA LYS A 253 20.69 0.63 -11.08
C LYS A 253 20.21 1.79 -10.19
N THR A 254 19.15 1.62 -9.38
CA THR A 254 18.64 2.69 -8.50
C THR A 254 18.90 2.43 -7.00
N ASN A 255 19.17 1.18 -6.61
CA ASN A 255 19.47 0.85 -5.21
C ASN A 255 20.83 1.34 -4.71
N ASN A 256 21.79 1.61 -5.60
CA ASN A 256 23.07 2.20 -5.18
C ASN A 256 22.92 3.65 -4.70
N GLU A 257 21.92 4.38 -5.19
CA GLU A 257 21.68 5.77 -4.81
C GLU A 257 20.82 5.86 -3.54
N LEU A 258 19.76 5.04 -3.42
CA LEU A 258 18.93 4.97 -2.22
C LEU A 258 19.67 4.33 -1.03
N GLY A 259 20.50 3.31 -1.27
CA GLY A 259 21.36 2.71 -0.25
C GLY A 259 22.43 3.68 0.27
N ALA A 260 23.01 4.50 -0.61
CA ALA A 260 23.94 5.55 -0.20
C ALA A 260 23.24 6.67 0.59
N TYR A 261 22.00 7.03 0.22
CA TYR A 261 21.23 8.05 0.92
C TYR A 261 20.75 7.58 2.30
N LEU A 262 20.27 6.32 2.41
CA LEU A 262 19.88 5.71 3.68
C LEU A 262 21.07 5.52 4.62
N ILE A 263 22.22 5.03 4.13
CA ILE A 263 23.43 4.89 4.96
C ILE A 263 23.94 6.24 5.45
N LYS A 264 23.82 7.30 4.63
CA LYS A 264 24.18 8.66 5.05
C LYS A 264 23.24 9.18 6.13
N SER A 265 21.92 9.04 5.95
CA SER A 265 20.92 9.43 6.95
C SER A 265 21.05 8.64 8.25
N PHE A 266 21.35 7.34 8.18
CA PHE A 266 21.63 6.52 9.36
C PHE A 266 22.92 6.94 10.07
N LYS A 267 23.99 7.28 9.34
CA LYS A 267 25.22 7.82 9.94
C LYS A 267 24.97 9.16 10.65
N ASP A 268 24.15 10.02 10.06
CA ASP A 268 23.79 11.31 10.66
C ASP A 268 22.91 11.14 11.91
N LEU A 269 22.05 10.11 11.95
CA LEU A 269 21.21 9.72 13.10
C LEU A 269 21.91 8.88 14.18
N THR A 270 23.05 8.24 13.88
CA THR A 270 23.83 7.51 14.90
C THR A 270 24.55 8.45 15.87
N SER A 271 24.93 9.66 15.45
CA SER A 271 25.65 10.60 16.34
C SER A 271 24.82 11.12 17.53
N PRO A 272 23.50 11.39 17.40
CA PRO A 272 22.63 11.70 18.54
C PRO A 272 22.21 10.46 19.33
N LEU A 273 22.03 9.30 18.67
CA LEU A 273 21.68 8.04 19.32
C LEU A 273 22.79 7.53 20.25
N GLU A 274 24.07 7.61 19.83
CA GLU A 274 25.21 7.26 20.70
C GLU A 274 25.32 8.20 21.91
N LYS A 275 25.03 9.50 21.74
CA LYS A 275 24.91 10.46 22.85
C LYS A 275 23.74 10.09 23.78
N PHE A 276 22.62 9.63 23.25
CA PHE A 276 21.45 9.17 24.01
C PHE A 276 21.77 7.90 24.83
N THR A 277 22.42 6.91 24.23
CA THR A 277 22.84 5.67 24.92
C THR A 277 23.90 5.95 26.00
N SER A 278 24.80 6.91 25.76
CA SER A 278 25.81 7.32 26.74
C SER A 278 25.21 8.07 27.94
N SER A 279 24.12 8.81 27.72
CA SER A 279 23.40 9.53 28.79
C SER A 279 22.58 8.57 29.66
N PHE A 280 21.98 7.53 29.06
CA PHE A 280 21.30 6.46 29.79
C PHE A 280 22.25 5.65 30.68
N LYS A 281 23.49 5.40 30.24
CA LYS A 281 24.50 4.71 31.07
C LYS A 281 25.05 5.54 32.23
N LYS A 282 24.82 6.87 32.25
CA LYS A 282 25.23 7.76 33.35
C LYS A 282 24.14 7.97 34.41
N MET A 283 22.91 7.51 34.16
CA MET A 283 21.77 7.60 35.08
C MET A 283 21.44 6.25 35.76
N SER A 284 22.28 5.24 35.55
CA SER A 284 22.33 3.97 36.30
C SER A 284 23.54 3.99 37.24
#